data_AF-A0AAV3URD2-F1
#
_entry.id   AF-A0AAV3URD2-F1
#
_cell.length_a   1.000
_cell.length_b   1.000
_cell.length_c   1.000
_cell.angle_alpha   90.00
_cell.angle_beta   90.00
_cell.angle_gamma   90.00
#
_symmetry.space_group_name_H-M   'P 1'
#
loop_
_entity.id
_entity.type
_entity.pdbx_description
1 polymer ?
#
loop_
_entity_poly.entity_id
_entity_poly.type
_entity_poly.pdbx_seq_one_letter_code
_entity_poly.pdbx_strand_id
1 'polypeptide(L)'
;MSNPHGVSDVTVRSVKATRWNRGVHIANASDIMIRDVDAWRNAEGVTIWNSTNSKVIGGRLTNNLFGIIIDQPSNDISISSIHFEGNTVGNVSRGEYNQDRSQPHVQRQ
;
A
#
# COMPACT_ATOMS: atom_id res chain seq x y z
N MET A 1 3.68 15.57 -9.96
CA MET A 1 4.38 15.15 -11.20
C MET A 1 3.44 14.22 -11.95
N SER A 2 3.10 14.55 -13.20
CA SER A 2 2.24 13.73 -14.05
C SER A 2 2.97 12.45 -14.48
N ASN A 3 2.35 11.29 -14.32
CA ASN A 3 2.83 10.01 -14.83
C ASN A 3 2.25 9.81 -16.26
N PRO A 4 2.99 10.13 -17.34
CA PRO A 4 2.44 10.14 -18.71
C PRO A 4 2.06 8.75 -19.26
N HIS A 5 2.34 7.67 -18.52
CA HIS A 5 2.04 6.29 -18.92
C HIS A 5 1.27 5.49 -17.85
N GLY A 6 0.80 6.16 -16.80
CA GLY A 6 0.04 5.54 -15.72
C GLY A 6 -1.48 5.64 -15.89
N VAL A 7 -2.21 4.85 -15.12
CA VAL A 7 -3.66 4.99 -14.99
C VAL A 7 -3.96 6.07 -13.97
N SER A 8 -4.86 7.00 -14.28
CA SER A 8 -5.26 8.07 -13.35
C SER A 8 -6.77 8.24 -13.25
N ASP A 9 -7.22 8.86 -12.16
CA ASP A 9 -8.65 9.15 -11.88
C ASP A 9 -9.54 7.89 -11.95
N VAL A 10 -9.15 6.88 -11.19
CA VAL A 10 -9.90 5.61 -11.12
C VAL A 10 -10.43 5.38 -9.72
N THR A 11 -11.71 5.01 -9.66
CA THR A 11 -12.32 4.49 -8.44
C THR A 11 -12.50 2.98 -8.53
N VAL A 12 -11.86 2.25 -7.61
CA VAL A 12 -12.12 0.83 -7.34
C VAL A 12 -13.00 0.76 -6.10
N ARG A 13 -14.22 0.23 -6.22
CA ARG A 13 -15.18 0.21 -5.12
C ARG A 13 -15.88 -1.13 -4.94
N SER A 14 -16.19 -1.46 -3.69
CA SER A 14 -17.07 -2.59 -3.34
C SER A 14 -16.57 -3.93 -3.91
N VAL A 15 -15.26 -4.15 -3.83
CA VAL A 15 -14.60 -5.37 -4.31
C VAL A 15 -14.48 -6.37 -3.17
N LYS A 16 -14.78 -7.64 -3.45
CA LYS A 16 -14.46 -8.77 -2.58
C LYS A 16 -13.36 -9.62 -3.22
N ALA A 17 -12.21 -9.71 -2.56
CA ALA A 17 -11.05 -10.45 -3.06
C ALA A 17 -10.57 -11.48 -2.02
N THR A 18 -10.58 -12.77 -2.37
CA THR A 18 -10.34 -13.84 -1.37
C THR A 18 -9.44 -14.96 -1.88
N ARG A 19 -8.40 -15.32 -1.12
CA ARG A 19 -7.43 -16.40 -1.45
C ARG A 19 -6.53 -16.12 -2.65
N TRP A 20 -6.09 -14.87 -2.80
CA TRP A 20 -5.16 -14.44 -3.85
C TRP A 20 -3.77 -14.16 -3.26
N ASN A 21 -2.78 -14.08 -4.14
CA ASN A 21 -1.49 -13.50 -3.75
C ASN A 21 -1.68 -12.01 -3.39
N ARG A 22 -2.28 -11.22 -4.28
CA ARG A 22 -2.67 -9.82 -4.03
C ARG A 22 -4.15 -9.66 -4.28
N GLY A 23 -4.90 -9.19 -3.28
CA GLY A 23 -6.34 -8.99 -3.37
C GLY A 23 -6.70 -7.83 -4.31
N VAL A 24 -6.25 -6.63 -3.98
CA VAL A 24 -6.30 -5.45 -4.86
C VAL A 24 -4.88 -4.93 -5.06
N HIS A 25 -4.44 -4.82 -6.31
CA HIS A 25 -3.11 -4.33 -6.65
C HIS A 25 -3.19 -3.11 -7.56
N ILE A 26 -2.66 -1.99 -7.08
CA ILE A 26 -2.50 -0.75 -7.84
C ILE A 26 -1.02 -0.56 -8.13
N ALA A 27 -0.70 -0.32 -9.40
CA ALA A 27 0.65 -0.15 -9.90
C ALA A 27 0.70 0.99 -10.91
N ASN A 28 1.74 1.84 -10.83
CA ASN A 28 2.00 2.90 -11.80
C ASN A 28 0.78 3.82 -12.01
N ALA A 29 0.19 4.32 -10.93
CA ALA A 29 -1.09 5.04 -10.99
C ALA A 29 -1.07 6.35 -10.20
N SER A 30 -1.97 7.27 -10.51
CA SER A 30 -2.21 8.48 -9.70
C SER A 30 -3.69 8.71 -9.46
N ASP A 31 -4.03 9.45 -8.41
CA ASP A 31 -5.41 9.89 -8.18
C ASP A 31 -6.40 8.71 -8.06
N ILE A 32 -5.96 7.62 -7.41
CA ILE A 32 -6.77 6.39 -7.26
C ILE A 32 -7.54 6.45 -5.95
N MET A 33 -8.82 6.11 -6.02
CA MET A 33 -9.66 5.87 -4.85
C MET A 33 -10.03 4.39 -4.77
N ILE A 34 -9.50 3.69 -3.76
CA ILE A 34 -9.95 2.36 -3.37
C ILE A 34 -10.91 2.52 -2.21
N ARG A 35 -12.13 1.99 -2.33
CA ARG A 35 -13.10 2.07 -1.22
C ARG A 35 -13.96 0.83 -1.01
N ASP A 36 -14.31 0.61 0.25
CA ASP A 36 -15.22 -0.45 0.68
C ASP A 36 -14.76 -1.84 0.19
N VAL A 37 -13.48 -2.16 0.36
CA VAL A 37 -12.89 -3.44 -0.06
C VAL A 37 -13.00 -4.47 1.05
N ASP A 38 -13.45 -5.68 0.72
CA ASP A 38 -13.40 -6.86 1.59
C ASP A 38 -12.33 -7.82 1.07
N ALA A 39 -11.13 -7.76 1.67
CA ALA A 39 -10.01 -8.62 1.31
C ALA A 39 -9.74 -9.64 2.42
N TRP A 40 -9.90 -10.93 2.10
CA TRP A 40 -9.81 -12.00 3.09
C TRP A 40 -8.93 -13.17 2.63
N ARG A 41 -8.01 -13.62 3.51
CA ARG A 41 -7.11 -14.77 3.23
C ARG A 41 -6.22 -14.58 2.01
N ASN A 42 -5.75 -13.37 1.76
CA ASN A 42 -4.73 -13.09 0.74
C ASN A 42 -3.33 -13.05 1.36
N ALA A 43 -2.27 -13.16 0.55
CA ALA A 43 -0.95 -12.81 1.06
C ALA A 43 -0.88 -11.29 1.30
N GLU A 44 -1.34 -10.48 0.35
CA GLU A 44 -1.45 -9.03 0.48
C GLU A 44 -2.91 -8.62 0.21
N GLY A 45 -3.57 -7.97 1.17
CA GLY A 45 -4.95 -7.53 1.03
C GLY A 45 -5.09 -6.44 -0.03
N VAL A 46 -4.40 -5.31 0.19
CA VAL A 46 -4.27 -4.21 -0.78
C VAL A 46 -2.80 -3.83 -0.91
N THR A 47 -2.31 -3.70 -2.14
CA THR A 47 -0.93 -3.29 -2.43
C THR A 47 -0.92 -2.10 -3.37
N ILE A 48 -0.21 -1.04 -2.99
CA ILE A 48 0.01 0.18 -3.77
C ILE A 48 1.50 0.29 -4.07
N TRP A 49 1.84 0.28 -5.36
CA TRP A 49 3.21 0.33 -5.84
C TRP A 49 3.38 1.43 -6.90
N ASN A 50 4.49 2.18 -6.82
CA ASN A 50 4.80 3.29 -7.71
C ASN A 50 3.58 4.19 -8.03
N SER A 51 2.86 4.62 -7.01
CA SER A 51 1.61 5.37 -7.18
C SER A 51 1.54 6.59 -6.28
N THR A 52 0.79 7.60 -6.71
CA THR A 52 0.75 8.91 -6.04
C THR A 52 -0.66 9.41 -5.79
N ASN A 53 -0.82 10.32 -4.82
CA ASN A 53 -2.08 11.03 -4.52
C ASN A 53 -3.31 10.11 -4.47
N SER A 54 -3.21 9.00 -3.74
CA SER A 54 -4.23 7.95 -3.75
C SER A 54 -4.76 7.66 -2.36
N LYS A 55 -5.95 7.07 -2.28
CA LYS A 55 -6.67 6.85 -1.02
C LYS A 55 -7.20 5.44 -0.93
N VAL A 56 -7.08 4.83 0.25
CA VAL A 56 -7.75 3.57 0.62
C VAL A 56 -8.68 3.86 1.78
N ILE A 57 -9.99 3.80 1.53
CA ILE A 57 -11.01 4.28 2.47
C ILE A 57 -12.07 3.22 2.67
N GLY A 58 -12.27 2.78 3.92
CA GLY A 58 -13.36 1.85 4.22
C GLY A 58 -13.09 0.42 3.76
N GLY A 59 -13.57 -0.54 4.55
CA GLY A 59 -13.48 -1.96 4.20
C GLY A 59 -12.96 -2.83 5.34
N ARG A 60 -12.82 -4.10 5.03
CA ARG A 60 -12.38 -5.14 5.95
C ARG A 60 -11.22 -5.89 5.32
N LEU A 61 -10.06 -5.81 5.94
CA LEU A 61 -8.89 -6.57 5.51
C LEU A 61 -8.63 -7.58 6.62
N THR A 62 -8.96 -8.86 6.36
CA THR A 62 -8.96 -9.88 7.41
C THR A 62 -8.20 -11.13 7.06
N ASN A 63 -7.48 -11.71 8.03
CA ASN A 63 -6.73 -12.95 7.87
C ASN A 63 -5.78 -12.96 6.66
N ASN A 64 -5.22 -11.81 6.29
CA ASN A 64 -4.18 -11.72 5.27
C ASN A 64 -2.79 -11.80 5.91
N LEU A 65 -1.74 -12.13 5.15
CA LEU A 65 -0.37 -11.98 5.67
C LEU A 65 -0.06 -10.50 5.91
N PHE A 66 -0.35 -9.65 4.93
CA PHE A 66 -0.32 -8.19 5.06
C PHE A 66 -1.71 -7.63 4.73
N GLY A 67 -2.24 -6.74 5.57
CA GLY A 67 -3.48 -6.02 5.28
C GLY A 67 -3.26 -5.03 4.13
N ILE A 68 -2.44 -3.99 4.35
CA ILE A 68 -2.05 -3.02 3.31
C ILE A 68 -0.52 -2.92 3.21
N ILE A 69 -0.01 -2.91 1.98
CA ILE A 69 1.38 -2.56 1.66
C ILE A 69 1.40 -1.31 0.77
N ILE A 70 2.16 -0.30 1.20
CA ILE A 70 2.57 0.83 0.36
C ILE A 70 4.07 0.66 0.10
N ASP A 71 4.44 0.52 -1.17
CA ASP A 71 5.82 0.29 -1.56
C ASP A 71 6.36 1.43 -2.42
N GLN A 72 7.67 1.62 -2.40
CA GLN A 72 8.33 2.70 -3.11
C GLN A 72 8.18 2.60 -4.64
N PRO A 73 8.22 3.74 -5.36
CA PRO A 73 8.36 5.12 -4.86
C PRO A 73 7.00 5.80 -4.56
N SER A 74 6.01 5.05 -4.05
CA SER A 74 4.69 5.63 -3.77
C SER A 74 4.75 6.78 -2.76
N ASN A 75 3.95 7.81 -2.97
CA ASN A 75 3.84 8.98 -2.09
C ASN A 75 2.39 9.49 -2.01
N ASP A 76 2.10 10.33 -1.02
CA ASP A 76 0.79 10.94 -0.83
C ASP A 76 -0.36 9.91 -0.81
N ILE A 77 -0.11 8.77 -0.14
CA ILE A 77 -1.11 7.71 0.04
C ILE A 77 -1.77 7.88 1.41
N SER A 78 -3.09 8.03 1.42
CA SER A 78 -3.88 8.09 2.65
C SER A 78 -4.67 6.81 2.87
N ILE A 79 -4.69 6.33 4.11
CA ILE A 79 -5.46 5.15 4.53
C ILE A 79 -6.37 5.57 5.67
N SER A 80 -7.66 5.29 5.56
CA SER A 80 -8.62 5.59 6.64
C SER A 80 -9.79 4.61 6.68
N SER A 81 -10.41 4.49 7.87
CA SER A 81 -11.62 3.71 8.10
C SER A 81 -11.52 2.22 7.71
N ILE A 82 -10.34 1.62 7.82
CA ILE A 82 -10.12 0.19 7.54
C ILE A 82 -10.26 -0.61 8.85
N HIS A 83 -11.04 -1.68 8.80
CA HIS A 83 -11.07 -2.69 9.85
C HIS A 83 -10.06 -3.79 9.55
N PHE A 84 -9.01 -3.87 10.37
CA PHE A 84 -7.99 -4.93 10.31
C PHE A 84 -8.27 -5.99 11.38
N GLU A 85 -8.33 -7.26 10.97
CA GLU A 85 -8.60 -8.36 11.90
C GLU A 85 -7.86 -9.63 11.49
N GLY A 86 -7.07 -10.21 12.39
CA GLY A 86 -6.38 -11.48 12.14
C GLY A 86 -5.30 -11.44 11.05
N ASN A 87 -4.89 -10.26 10.57
CA ASN A 87 -3.74 -10.16 9.66
C ASN A 87 -2.44 -10.31 10.45
N THR A 88 -1.40 -10.91 9.85
CA THR A 88 -0.08 -10.97 10.50
C THR A 88 0.50 -9.57 10.69
N VAL A 89 0.33 -8.69 9.70
CA VAL A 89 0.66 -7.27 9.80
C VAL A 89 -0.47 -6.42 9.23
N GLY A 90 -0.96 -5.44 9.99
CA GLY A 90 -2.06 -4.56 9.60
C GLY A 90 -1.71 -3.68 8.39
N ASN A 91 -0.78 -2.76 8.55
CA ASN A 91 -0.30 -1.85 7.50
C ASN A 91 1.23 -1.77 7.50
N VAL A 92 1.84 -1.65 6.32
CA VAL A 92 3.29 -1.48 6.15
C VAL A 92 3.57 -0.46 5.05
N SER A 93 4.44 0.52 5.33
CA SER A 93 5.08 1.36 4.31
C SER A 93 6.54 0.93 4.17
N ARG A 94 6.97 0.52 2.99
CA ARG A 94 8.35 0.11 2.72
C ARG A 94 9.05 1.18 1.90
N GLY A 95 10.21 1.62 2.38
CA GLY A 95 11.11 2.48 1.61
C GLY A 95 11.62 3.76 2.25
N GLU A 96 11.46 4.00 3.54
CA GLU A 96 12.43 4.91 4.20
C GLU A 96 13.78 4.18 4.28
N TYR A 97 14.53 4.20 3.18
CA TYR A 97 15.95 3.90 3.20
C TYR A 97 16.60 5.04 4.00
N ASN A 98 16.76 4.83 5.31
CA ASN A 98 17.52 5.71 6.19
C ASN A 98 18.85 6.05 5.52
N GLN A 99 18.96 7.27 5.00
CA GLN A 99 20.23 7.91 4.63
C GLN A 99 20.95 8.42 5.89
N ASP A 100 20.81 7.74 7.04
CA ASP A 100 21.70 8.00 8.17
C ASP A 100 23.01 7.22 7.97
N ARG A 101 23.80 7.71 7.01
CA ARG A 101 25.23 7.42 6.91
C ARG A 101 26.06 8.45 7.68
N SER A 102 25.51 9.07 8.73
CA SER A 102 26.31 9.86 9.67
C SER A 102 26.87 9.00 10.81
N GLN A 103 27.43 7.82 10.47
CA GLN A 103 28.42 7.20 11.34
C GLN A 103 29.77 7.87 11.05
N PRO A 104 30.39 8.58 12.01
CA PRO A 104 31.71 9.16 11.79
C PRO A 104 32.72 8.04 11.54
N HIS A 105 33.52 8.22 10.49
CA HIS A 105 34.71 7.43 10.25
C HIS A 105 35.58 7.44 11.50
N VAL A 106 35.69 6.29 12.18
CA VAL A 106 36.77 6.05 13.13
C VAL A 106 38.06 6.05 12.34
N GLN A 107 38.78 7.18 12.36
CA GLN A 107 40.19 7.19 11.99
C GLN A 107 40.92 6.26 12.97
N ARG A 108 41.41 5.15 12.44
CA ARG A 108 42.46 4.39 13.12
C ARG A 108 43.73 5.24 13.06
N GLN A 109 44.19 5.67 14.23
CA GLN A 109 45.61 5.89 14.49
C GLN A 109 46.11 4.69 15.30
#